data_AF-A0A674BG59-F1
#
_entry.id   AF-A0A674BG59-F1
#
_cell.length_a   1.000
_cell.length_b   1.000
_cell.length_c   1.000
_cell.angle_alpha   90.00
_cell.angle_beta   90.00
_cell.angle_gamma   90.00
#
_symmetry.space_group_name_H-M   'P 1'
#
loop_
_entity.id
_entity.type
_entity.pdbx_description
1 polymer ?
#
loop_
_entity_poly.entity_id
_entity_poly.type
_entity_poly.pdbx_seq_one_letter_code
_entity_poly.pdbx_strand_id
1 'polypeptide(L)'
;MVLDLDQFRADKGGDPDVIRETQRKRFKDVSLVDKLVHADTEWRKCRFTADNLNKAKNLCSKTVGEKMKKKEPIGEDDSLPDDAQNLEALTADTLAPLTVTQIKKVRLLVDEAVQKSDSERVKLEEERFQYLREIGNLLHPSVPISNDEDADNKVERTWGDCTVQKKYSHVDLVVMIDGYDGEKGAIVAGSRGYFLKGPLVFLEQALINYALRMLHSKNYQMLYTPFFMRKEVMQEVAQLSQFDDELYKVIGKSSEKSEDTAIDEKYLIATSEQPIAAFLRDEWLKPEELPIRYAGLSTCFRQEVGSHGRDTRGIFRVHQFEKIEQFVFASPHDDKSWEMMDEMIGTAEEFYQTLGIPYRIVNIVSGALNHAASKKLDLEAWFPGSAAFRELVSCSNCLDYQARRLRIRYGQTKKMMDKADYVHMLNATMCATTRVMCAILETYQTEEGIVIPEVLRNFMPPGMTEMLKFVKPAPIDVEMSKKQKKQQDGGKKKQGSGDQLQNQVDNMSVHDS
;
A
#
# COMPACT_ATOMS: atom_id res chain seq x y z
N MET A 1 -3.98 -9.40 2.78
CA MET A 1 -3.06 -10.00 1.79
C MET A 1 -2.19 -11.01 2.54
N VAL A 2 -2.03 -12.26 2.07
CA VAL A 2 -1.34 -13.34 2.81
C VAL A 2 -0.78 -14.43 1.88
N LEU A 3 0.23 -15.18 2.34
CA LEU A 3 0.76 -16.40 1.69
C LEU A 3 -0.23 -17.60 1.81
N ASP A 4 0.02 -18.66 1.05
CA ASP A 4 -0.69 -19.95 1.21
C ASP A 4 -0.30 -20.63 2.52
N LEU A 5 -1.29 -21.03 3.33
CA LEU A 5 -1.05 -21.77 4.57
C LEU A 5 -0.35 -23.11 4.34
N ASP A 6 -0.57 -23.74 3.19
CA ASP A 6 0.05 -25.03 2.92
C ASP A 6 1.55 -24.93 2.65
N GLN A 7 2.09 -23.75 2.31
CA GLN A 7 3.53 -23.52 2.27
C GLN A 7 4.18 -23.67 3.66
N PHE A 8 3.40 -23.51 4.74
CA PHE A 8 3.85 -23.69 6.13
C PHE A 8 3.63 -25.12 6.64
N ARG A 9 3.08 -26.02 5.83
CA ARG A 9 2.71 -27.39 6.25
C ARG A 9 3.53 -28.44 5.52
N ALA A 10 4.47 -29.04 6.22
CA ALA A 10 5.30 -30.13 5.69
C ALA A 10 4.46 -31.33 5.20
N ASP A 11 3.35 -31.64 5.87
CA ASP A 11 2.43 -32.71 5.46
C ASP A 11 1.65 -32.41 4.17
N LYS A 12 1.71 -31.16 3.69
CA LYS A 12 1.10 -30.70 2.43
C LYS A 12 2.14 -30.42 1.34
N GLY A 13 3.40 -30.81 1.56
CA GLY A 13 4.50 -30.56 0.64
C GLY A 13 5.06 -29.13 0.69
N GLY A 14 4.64 -28.31 1.67
CA GLY A 14 5.25 -27.02 1.93
C GLY A 14 6.56 -27.14 2.70
N ASP A 15 7.37 -26.09 2.63
CA ASP A 15 8.64 -26.00 3.36
C ASP A 15 8.71 -24.69 4.16
N PRO A 16 8.46 -24.75 5.48
CA PRO A 16 8.59 -23.58 6.36
C PRO A 16 9.99 -22.95 6.35
N ASP A 17 11.06 -23.70 6.05
CA ASP A 17 12.42 -23.17 6.02
C ASP A 17 12.63 -22.20 4.85
N VAL A 18 11.97 -22.41 3.72
CA VAL A 18 11.96 -21.44 2.60
C VAL A 18 11.34 -20.11 3.04
N ILE A 19 10.30 -20.16 3.86
CA ILE A 19 9.63 -18.96 4.37
C ILE A 19 10.49 -18.28 5.43
N ARG A 20 11.15 -19.05 6.33
CA ARG A 20 12.12 -18.52 7.29
C ARG A 20 13.27 -17.80 6.59
N GLU A 21 13.78 -18.39 5.51
CA GLU A 21 14.83 -17.78 4.70
C GLU A 21 14.36 -16.51 4.01
N THR A 22 13.13 -16.50 3.48
CA THR A 22 12.53 -15.29 2.90
C THR A 22 12.36 -14.18 3.94
N GLN A 23 11.90 -14.50 5.15
CA GLN A 23 11.80 -13.55 6.28
C GLN A 23 13.16 -12.97 6.67
N ARG A 24 14.20 -13.81 6.75
CA ARG A 24 15.57 -13.39 7.00
C ARG A 24 16.07 -12.44 5.91
N LYS A 25 15.86 -12.80 4.64
CA LYS A 25 16.20 -11.96 3.48
C LYS A 25 15.47 -10.62 3.48
N ARG A 26 14.25 -10.55 4.03
CA ARG A 26 13.48 -9.31 4.20
C ARG A 26 13.84 -8.52 5.47
N PHE A 27 14.79 -8.98 6.29
CA PHE A 27 15.17 -8.36 7.56
C PHE A 27 13.98 -8.23 8.53
N LYS A 28 13.10 -9.25 8.55
CA LYS A 28 11.91 -9.33 9.40
C LYS A 28 12.02 -10.48 10.42
N ASP A 29 11.09 -10.50 11.38
CA ASP A 29 11.09 -11.45 12.49
C ASP A 29 10.78 -12.88 12.01
N VAL A 30 11.82 -13.71 11.95
CA VAL A 30 11.72 -15.13 11.57
C VAL A 30 10.86 -15.93 12.55
N SER A 31 10.76 -15.52 13.82
CA SER A 31 9.97 -16.23 14.84
C SER A 31 8.48 -16.27 14.54
N LEU A 32 7.98 -15.36 13.68
CA LEU A 32 6.60 -15.36 13.21
C LEU A 32 6.24 -16.64 12.47
N VAL A 33 7.19 -17.25 11.74
CA VAL A 33 6.96 -18.51 11.03
C VAL A 33 6.72 -19.64 12.03
N ASP A 34 7.52 -19.72 13.10
CA ASP A 34 7.38 -20.76 14.12
C ASP A 34 6.09 -20.60 14.92
N LYS A 35 5.75 -19.37 15.31
CA LYS A 35 4.49 -19.04 15.97
C LYS A 35 3.29 -19.42 15.10
N LEU A 36 3.34 -19.13 13.80
CA LEU A 36 2.29 -19.50 12.85
C LEU A 36 2.15 -21.02 12.72
N VAL A 37 3.26 -21.75 12.53
CA VAL A 37 3.25 -23.21 12.42
C VAL A 37 2.70 -23.85 13.69
N HIS A 38 3.05 -23.32 14.86
CA HIS A 38 2.51 -23.78 16.14
C HIS A 38 0.99 -23.53 16.23
N ALA A 39 0.55 -22.29 16.00
CA ALA A 39 -0.87 -21.93 16.04
C ALA A 39 -1.70 -22.74 15.03
N ASP A 40 -1.17 -22.98 13.82
CA ASP A 40 -1.83 -23.83 12.82
C ASP A 40 -1.91 -25.31 13.23
N THR A 41 -0.87 -25.82 13.90
CA THR A 41 -0.84 -27.19 14.41
C THR A 41 -1.87 -27.39 15.51
N GLU A 42 -1.93 -26.47 16.48
CA GLU A 42 -2.96 -26.50 17.53
C GLU A 42 -4.36 -26.32 16.94
N TRP A 43 -4.54 -25.41 15.97
CA TRP A 43 -5.82 -25.23 15.30
C TRP A 43 -6.28 -26.51 14.58
N ARG A 44 -5.37 -27.23 13.91
CA ARG A 44 -5.68 -28.51 13.26
C ARG A 44 -6.07 -29.59 14.26
N LYS A 45 -5.41 -29.65 15.43
CA LYS A 45 -5.79 -30.55 16.54
C LYS A 45 -7.18 -30.21 17.07
N CYS A 46 -7.45 -28.94 17.37
CA CYS A 46 -8.76 -28.48 17.81
C CYS A 46 -9.86 -28.80 16.80
N ARG A 47 -9.59 -28.67 15.50
CA ARG A 47 -10.53 -29.07 14.44
C ARG A 47 -10.80 -30.57 14.46
N PHE A 48 -9.78 -31.40 14.59
CA PHE A 48 -9.94 -32.86 14.68
C PHE A 48 -10.78 -33.26 15.91
N THR A 49 -10.51 -32.66 17.08
CA THR A 49 -11.29 -32.84 18.30
C THR A 49 -12.74 -32.41 18.09
N ALA A 50 -12.99 -31.24 17.49
CA ALA A 50 -14.35 -30.77 17.18
C ALA A 50 -15.11 -31.73 16.26
N ASP A 51 -14.46 -32.29 15.24
CA ASP A 51 -15.08 -33.28 14.35
C ASP A 51 -15.47 -34.57 15.09
N ASN A 52 -14.64 -35.03 16.02
CA ASN A 52 -14.94 -36.21 16.85
C ASN A 52 -16.06 -35.94 17.85
N LEU A 53 -16.05 -34.78 18.52
CA LEU A 53 -17.12 -34.38 19.44
C LEU A 53 -18.47 -34.24 18.71
N ASN A 54 -18.48 -33.71 17.48
CA ASN A 54 -19.69 -33.65 16.67
C ASN A 54 -20.22 -35.05 16.29
N LYS A 55 -19.33 -35.99 15.96
CA LYS A 55 -19.73 -37.40 15.76
C LYS A 55 -20.32 -38.00 17.03
N ALA A 56 -19.70 -37.77 18.18
CA ALA A 56 -20.18 -38.24 19.48
C ALA A 56 -21.56 -37.65 19.84
N LYS A 57 -21.77 -36.36 19.60
CA LYS A 57 -23.07 -35.68 19.79
C LYS A 57 -24.18 -36.30 18.95
N ASN A 58 -23.90 -36.56 17.68
CA ASN A 58 -24.83 -37.21 16.76
C ASN A 58 -25.14 -38.64 17.19
N LEU A 59 -24.11 -39.38 17.62
CA LEU A 59 -24.26 -40.73 18.16
C LEU A 59 -25.14 -40.75 19.42
N CYS A 60 -24.89 -39.87 20.39
CA CYS A 60 -25.73 -39.75 21.59
C CYS A 60 -27.20 -39.48 21.22
N SER A 61 -27.44 -38.54 20.29
CA SER A 61 -28.79 -38.20 19.84
C SER A 61 -29.50 -39.37 19.16
N LYS A 62 -28.76 -40.14 18.34
CA LYS A 62 -29.27 -41.35 17.69
C LYS A 62 -29.62 -42.43 18.71
N THR A 63 -28.73 -42.74 19.65
CA THR A 63 -28.96 -43.77 20.68
C THR A 63 -30.15 -43.42 21.57
N VAL A 64 -30.30 -42.16 21.98
CA VAL A 64 -31.49 -41.71 22.72
C VAL A 64 -32.75 -41.92 21.90
N GLY A 65 -32.75 -41.55 20.61
CA GLY A 65 -33.90 -41.77 19.72
C GLY A 65 -34.30 -43.25 19.59
N GLU A 66 -33.32 -44.15 19.47
CA GLU A 66 -33.53 -45.59 19.39
C GLU A 66 -34.10 -46.17 20.70
N LYS A 67 -33.53 -45.81 21.86
CA LYS A 67 -34.02 -46.27 23.18
C LYS A 67 -35.43 -45.77 23.48
N MET A 68 -35.72 -44.50 23.16
CA MET A 68 -37.07 -43.94 23.30
C MET A 68 -38.09 -44.67 22.41
N LYS A 69 -37.71 -45.03 21.18
CA LYS A 69 -38.56 -45.79 20.26
C LYS A 69 -38.85 -47.21 20.76
N LYS A 70 -37.89 -47.83 21.46
CA LYS A 70 -38.02 -49.13 22.13
C LYS A 70 -38.74 -49.09 23.49
N LYS A 71 -39.10 -47.90 23.98
CA LYS A 71 -39.71 -47.67 25.32
C LYS A 71 -38.85 -48.23 26.47
N GLU A 72 -37.53 -48.16 26.33
CA GLU A 72 -36.62 -48.52 27.43
C GLU A 72 -36.84 -47.59 28.64
N PRO A 73 -36.68 -48.07 29.89
CA PRO A 73 -36.76 -47.22 31.07
C PRO A 73 -35.78 -46.05 30.99
N ILE A 74 -36.24 -44.85 31.35
CA ILE A 74 -35.42 -43.62 31.23
C ILE A 74 -34.20 -43.67 32.17
N GLY A 75 -34.35 -44.32 33.33
CA GLY A 75 -33.35 -44.34 34.41
C GLY A 75 -33.30 -43.01 35.18
N GLU A 76 -33.16 -43.06 36.51
CA GLU A 76 -33.01 -41.85 37.34
C GLU A 76 -31.56 -41.55 37.70
N ASP A 77 -30.68 -42.54 37.59
CA ASP A 77 -29.25 -42.39 37.82
C ASP A 77 -28.61 -41.55 36.71
N ASP A 78 -27.83 -40.56 37.13
CA ASP A 78 -27.09 -39.65 36.27
C ASP A 78 -25.57 -39.81 36.45
N SER A 79 -25.11 -40.79 37.23
CA SER A 79 -23.69 -41.10 37.38
C SER A 79 -23.13 -41.64 36.06
N LEU A 80 -21.94 -41.19 35.67
CA LEU A 80 -21.29 -41.57 34.41
C LEU A 80 -20.13 -42.51 34.68
N PRO A 81 -20.07 -43.69 34.05
CA PRO A 81 -18.91 -44.56 34.13
C PRO A 81 -17.70 -43.91 33.44
N ASP A 82 -16.48 -44.29 33.83
CA ASP A 82 -15.23 -43.66 33.39
C ASP A 82 -15.04 -43.72 31.86
N ASP A 83 -15.51 -44.79 31.22
CA ASP A 83 -15.49 -44.96 29.76
C ASP A 83 -16.41 -43.97 29.02
N ALA A 84 -17.53 -43.58 29.64
CA ALA A 84 -18.46 -42.57 29.12
C ALA A 84 -17.99 -41.12 29.38
N GLN A 85 -16.92 -40.92 30.17
CA GLN A 85 -16.31 -39.60 30.39
C GLN A 85 -15.30 -39.22 29.28
N ASN A 86 -14.79 -40.19 28.51
CA ASN A 86 -13.93 -39.92 27.36
C ASN A 86 -14.76 -39.53 26.12
N LEU A 87 -15.15 -38.26 26.07
CA LEU A 87 -16.11 -37.72 25.09
C LEU A 87 -15.67 -37.89 23.62
N GLU A 88 -14.36 -37.89 23.35
CA GLU A 88 -13.82 -38.03 21.98
C GLU A 88 -13.79 -39.47 21.47
N ALA A 89 -13.82 -40.45 22.39
CA ALA A 89 -13.74 -41.88 22.07
C ALA A 89 -15.08 -42.62 22.27
N LEU A 90 -16.20 -41.89 22.33
CA LEU A 90 -17.52 -42.48 22.52
C LEU A 90 -17.90 -43.40 21.34
N THR A 91 -18.23 -44.64 21.65
CA THR A 91 -18.69 -45.65 20.68
C THR A 91 -20.13 -46.08 20.95
N ALA A 92 -20.73 -46.80 19.99
CA ALA A 92 -22.06 -47.36 20.17
C ALA A 92 -22.10 -48.35 21.36
N ASP A 93 -21.03 -49.13 21.55
CA ASP A 93 -20.92 -50.10 22.64
C ASP A 93 -20.80 -49.42 24.00
N THR A 94 -20.11 -48.28 24.08
CA THR A 94 -20.02 -47.46 25.30
C THR A 94 -21.38 -46.86 25.69
N LEU A 95 -22.21 -46.48 24.71
CA LEU A 95 -23.51 -45.84 24.97
C LEU A 95 -24.67 -46.83 25.12
N ALA A 96 -24.54 -48.05 24.59
CA ALA A 96 -25.57 -49.08 24.66
C ALA A 96 -26.03 -49.45 26.10
N PRO A 97 -25.12 -49.65 27.09
CA PRO A 97 -25.51 -50.03 28.44
C PRO A 97 -26.07 -48.85 29.26
N LEU A 98 -25.88 -47.61 28.79
CA LEU A 98 -26.32 -46.42 29.51
C LEU A 98 -27.84 -46.20 29.42
N THR A 99 -28.38 -45.57 30.45
CA THR A 99 -29.78 -45.11 30.50
C THR A 99 -29.98 -43.84 29.67
N VAL A 100 -31.23 -43.48 29.39
CA VAL A 100 -31.54 -42.25 28.65
C VAL A 100 -31.06 -41.02 29.42
N THR A 101 -31.16 -41.01 30.75
CA THR A 101 -30.68 -39.91 31.61
C THR A 101 -29.16 -39.75 31.53
N GLN A 102 -28.41 -40.86 31.62
CA GLN A 102 -26.95 -40.84 31.49
C GLN A 102 -26.49 -40.35 30.11
N ILE A 103 -27.10 -40.84 29.02
CA ILE A 103 -26.74 -40.40 27.66
C ILE A 103 -27.08 -38.93 27.43
N LYS A 104 -28.18 -38.42 28.01
CA LYS A 104 -28.50 -36.98 27.99
C LYS A 104 -27.44 -36.16 28.73
N LYS A 105 -26.95 -36.64 29.88
CA LYS A 105 -25.87 -35.98 30.61
C LYS A 105 -24.55 -36.00 29.84
N VAL A 106 -24.16 -37.13 29.24
CA VAL A 106 -23.01 -37.22 28.33
C VAL A 106 -23.15 -36.21 27.19
N ARG A 107 -24.33 -36.13 26.57
CA ARG A 107 -24.58 -35.16 25.50
C ARG A 107 -24.40 -33.71 25.96
N LEU A 108 -24.84 -33.35 27.16
CA LEU A 108 -24.60 -32.00 27.70
C LEU A 108 -23.10 -31.71 27.84
N LEU A 109 -22.32 -32.65 28.35
CA LEU A 109 -20.85 -32.52 28.43
C LEU A 109 -20.20 -32.42 27.04
N VAL A 110 -20.68 -33.19 26.06
CA VAL A 110 -20.24 -33.07 24.66
C VAL A 110 -20.59 -31.69 24.11
N ASP A 111 -21.79 -31.17 24.35
CA ASP A 111 -22.21 -29.84 23.90
C ASP A 111 -21.32 -28.74 24.50
N GLU A 112 -20.98 -28.81 25.78
CA GLU A 112 -20.02 -27.92 26.44
C GLU A 112 -18.61 -28.03 25.84
N ALA A 113 -18.13 -29.26 25.60
CA ALA A 113 -16.82 -29.51 25.00
C ALA A 113 -16.74 -28.98 23.55
N VAL A 114 -17.82 -29.11 22.76
CA VAL A 114 -17.92 -28.54 21.41
C VAL A 114 -17.81 -27.02 21.48
N GLN A 115 -18.57 -26.36 22.36
CA GLN A 115 -18.50 -24.91 22.52
C GLN A 115 -17.10 -24.42 22.91
N LYS A 116 -16.45 -25.11 23.85
CA LYS A 116 -15.07 -24.81 24.25
C LYS A 116 -14.09 -24.97 23.08
N SER A 117 -14.20 -26.08 22.34
CA SER A 117 -13.35 -26.36 21.18
C SER A 117 -13.55 -25.34 20.07
N ASP A 118 -14.79 -24.89 19.82
CA ASP A 118 -15.09 -23.86 18.83
C ASP A 118 -14.52 -22.49 19.23
N SER A 119 -14.64 -22.11 20.51
CA SER A 119 -14.04 -20.87 21.02
C SER A 119 -12.51 -20.87 20.87
N GLU A 120 -11.85 -21.98 21.20
CA GLU A 120 -10.39 -22.09 21.05
C GLU A 120 -9.99 -22.08 19.56
N ARG A 121 -10.78 -22.73 18.70
CA ARG A 121 -10.56 -22.73 17.25
C ARG A 121 -10.61 -21.31 16.67
N VAL A 122 -11.59 -20.49 17.06
CA VAL A 122 -11.71 -19.09 16.62
C VAL A 122 -10.51 -18.27 17.09
N LYS A 123 -10.13 -18.40 18.36
CA LYS A 123 -8.96 -17.72 18.93
C LYS A 123 -7.65 -18.09 18.22
N LEU A 124 -7.42 -19.38 17.98
CA LEU A 124 -6.24 -19.87 17.25
C LEU A 124 -6.25 -19.43 15.78
N GLU A 125 -7.42 -19.30 15.17
CA GLU A 125 -7.55 -18.78 13.80
C GLU A 125 -7.20 -17.29 13.73
N GLU A 126 -7.62 -16.49 14.71
CA GLU A 126 -7.24 -15.09 14.86
C GLU A 126 -5.72 -14.95 15.10
N GLU A 127 -5.17 -15.70 16.05
CA GLU A 127 -3.74 -15.70 16.36
C GLU A 127 -2.88 -16.09 15.15
N ARG A 128 -3.23 -17.19 14.47
CA ARG A 128 -2.59 -17.61 13.21
C ARG A 128 -2.66 -16.51 12.16
N PHE A 129 -3.80 -15.83 12.03
CA PHE A 129 -3.97 -14.76 11.06
C PHE A 129 -3.14 -13.51 11.39
N GLN A 130 -2.99 -13.16 12.67
CA GLN A 130 -2.12 -12.05 13.09
C GLN A 130 -0.67 -12.29 12.68
N TYR A 131 -0.16 -13.51 12.88
CA TYR A 131 1.20 -13.86 12.44
C TYR A 131 1.32 -13.89 10.92
N LEU A 132 0.35 -14.51 10.23
CA LEU A 132 0.38 -14.64 8.77
C LEU A 132 0.35 -13.29 8.06
N ARG A 133 -0.34 -12.28 8.61
CA ARG A 133 -0.46 -10.95 8.01
C ARG A 133 0.87 -10.20 7.91
N GLU A 134 1.79 -10.45 8.84
CA GLU A 134 3.10 -9.80 8.90
C GLU A 134 4.20 -10.57 8.13
N ILE A 135 3.85 -11.72 7.53
CA ILE A 135 4.78 -12.51 6.72
C ILE A 135 4.65 -12.11 5.25
N GLY A 136 5.63 -11.34 4.77
CA GLY A 136 5.70 -10.92 3.37
C GLY A 136 5.87 -12.04 2.35
N ASN A 137 5.56 -11.72 1.11
CA ASN A 137 5.56 -12.61 -0.04
C ASN A 137 6.95 -13.24 -0.32
N LEU A 138 6.98 -14.30 -1.11
CA LEU A 138 8.24 -14.88 -1.59
C LEU A 138 8.99 -13.88 -2.47
N LEU A 139 10.31 -13.83 -2.32
CA LEU A 139 11.17 -12.91 -3.08
C LEU A 139 11.53 -13.51 -4.44
N HIS A 140 11.52 -12.69 -5.48
CA HIS A 140 12.12 -13.08 -6.76
C HIS A 140 13.64 -13.24 -6.60
N PRO A 141 14.29 -14.23 -7.26
CA PRO A 141 15.73 -14.47 -7.12
C PRO A 141 16.63 -13.28 -7.48
N SER A 142 16.15 -12.34 -8.30
CA SER A 142 16.91 -11.16 -8.71
C SER A 142 16.82 -9.97 -7.73
N VAL A 143 16.11 -10.08 -6.61
CA VAL A 143 16.01 -8.99 -5.63
C VAL A 143 17.33 -8.85 -4.88
N PRO A 144 17.93 -7.65 -4.79
CA PRO A 144 19.13 -7.44 -4.00
C PRO A 144 18.82 -7.61 -2.51
N ILE A 145 19.61 -8.45 -1.82
CA ILE A 145 19.38 -8.75 -0.41
C ILE A 145 20.14 -7.73 0.45
N SER A 146 19.44 -6.68 0.86
CA SER A 146 19.97 -5.64 1.76
C SER A 146 18.83 -4.91 2.49
N ASN A 147 19.19 -4.16 3.52
CA ASN A 147 18.31 -3.25 4.26
C ASN A 147 18.71 -1.77 4.09
N ASP A 148 19.68 -1.47 3.21
CA ASP A 148 20.14 -0.12 2.91
C ASP A 148 19.78 0.24 1.44
N GLU A 149 18.81 1.13 1.28
CA GLU A 149 18.37 1.58 -0.04
C GLU A 149 19.40 2.47 -0.73
N ASP A 150 20.12 3.33 0.00
CA ASP A 150 21.03 4.30 -0.59
C ASP A 150 22.31 3.62 -1.11
N ALA A 151 22.76 2.57 -0.42
CA ALA A 151 23.97 1.83 -0.76
C ALA A 151 23.74 0.70 -1.78
N ASP A 152 22.66 -0.08 -1.62
CA ASP A 152 22.57 -1.41 -2.25
C ASP A 152 21.42 -1.56 -3.26
N ASN A 153 20.60 -0.53 -3.45
CA ASN A 153 19.64 -0.52 -4.55
C ASN A 153 20.37 -0.62 -5.89
N LYS A 154 20.04 -1.64 -6.69
CA LYS A 154 20.76 -1.92 -7.93
C LYS A 154 20.18 -1.10 -9.08
N VAL A 155 21.00 -0.25 -9.70
CA VAL A 155 20.62 0.42 -10.95
C VAL A 155 20.64 -0.59 -12.09
N GLU A 156 19.48 -0.83 -12.69
CA GLU A 156 19.32 -1.77 -13.81
C GLU A 156 19.53 -1.06 -15.15
N ARG A 157 19.00 0.16 -15.30
CA ARG A 157 19.01 0.94 -16.55
C ARG A 157 19.08 2.43 -16.28
N THR A 158 19.57 3.21 -17.25
CA THR A 158 19.59 4.67 -17.23
C THR A 158 19.21 5.22 -18.60
N TRP A 159 18.47 6.32 -18.64
CA TRP A 159 18.07 6.99 -19.88
C TRP A 159 18.22 8.51 -19.78
N GLY A 160 18.66 9.15 -20.86
CA GLY A 160 18.90 10.59 -20.92
C GLY A 160 20.16 11.06 -20.18
N ASP A 161 20.39 12.37 -20.16
CA ASP A 161 21.51 12.98 -19.43
C ASP A 161 21.10 13.27 -17.98
N CYS A 162 21.63 12.47 -17.06
CA CYS A 162 21.40 12.59 -15.62
C CYS A 162 22.49 13.39 -14.88
N THR A 163 23.24 14.22 -15.58
CA THR A 163 24.33 15.02 -15.01
C THR A 163 24.10 16.52 -15.13
N VAL A 164 23.27 16.94 -16.10
CA VAL A 164 22.92 18.34 -16.31
C VAL A 164 22.23 18.91 -15.09
N GLN A 165 22.76 20.01 -14.58
CA GLN A 165 22.14 20.80 -13.52
C GLN A 165 21.54 22.08 -14.09
N LYS A 166 20.47 22.57 -13.47
CA LYS A 166 19.79 23.81 -13.84
C LYS A 166 19.60 24.72 -12.64
N LYS A 167 19.20 25.97 -12.90
CA LYS A 167 19.28 27.05 -11.92
C LYS A 167 18.31 26.91 -10.76
N TYR A 168 17.03 26.67 -11.04
CA TYR A 168 15.98 26.69 -10.03
C TYR A 168 15.41 25.30 -9.77
N SER A 169 15.11 25.02 -8.51
CA SER A 169 14.36 23.84 -8.10
C SER A 169 12.88 23.97 -8.41
N HIS A 170 12.14 22.86 -8.45
CA HIS A 170 10.70 22.86 -8.66
C HIS A 170 9.96 23.73 -7.62
N VAL A 171 10.50 23.90 -6.41
CA VAL A 171 9.91 24.71 -5.33
C VAL A 171 9.82 26.19 -5.72
N ASP A 172 10.83 26.73 -6.38
CA ASP A 172 10.83 28.11 -6.87
C ASP A 172 9.98 28.23 -8.13
N LEU A 173 10.12 27.27 -9.05
CA LEU A 173 9.48 27.29 -10.35
C LEU A 173 7.95 27.29 -10.26
N VAL A 174 7.35 26.51 -9.35
CA VAL A 174 5.89 26.50 -9.15
C VAL A 174 5.35 27.88 -8.72
N VAL A 175 6.17 28.69 -8.05
CA VAL A 175 5.82 30.07 -7.64
C VAL A 175 6.06 31.05 -8.78
N MET A 176 7.17 30.93 -9.51
CA MET A 176 7.55 31.85 -10.58
C MET A 176 6.53 31.90 -11.72
N ILE A 177 5.86 30.79 -12.01
CA ILE A 177 4.76 30.72 -13.00
C ILE A 177 3.37 31.03 -12.40
N ASP A 178 3.30 31.43 -11.12
CA ASP A 178 2.06 31.63 -10.35
C ASP A 178 1.09 30.42 -10.37
N GLY A 179 1.64 29.21 -10.42
CA GLY A 179 0.87 27.97 -10.48
C GLY A 179 0.49 27.37 -9.13
N TYR A 180 1.02 27.90 -8.03
CA TYR A 180 0.94 27.30 -6.70
C TYR A 180 0.72 28.35 -5.60
N ASP A 181 -0.09 27.99 -4.60
CA ASP A 181 -0.24 28.74 -3.36
C ASP A 181 -0.25 27.79 -2.13
N GLY A 182 0.91 27.65 -1.50
CA GLY A 182 1.08 26.84 -0.29
C GLY A 182 0.67 27.53 1.00
N GLU A 183 0.76 28.87 1.08
CA GLU A 183 0.38 29.61 2.29
C GLU A 183 -1.13 29.56 2.51
N LYS A 184 -1.91 29.80 1.44
CA LYS A 184 -3.38 29.64 1.49
C LYS A 184 -3.78 28.19 1.66
N GLY A 185 -3.06 27.27 1.03
CA GLY A 185 -3.28 25.82 1.20
C GLY A 185 -3.10 25.39 2.66
N ALA A 186 -2.05 25.86 3.32
CA ALA A 186 -1.77 25.55 4.71
C ALA A 186 -2.85 26.05 5.68
N ILE A 187 -3.43 27.23 5.40
CA ILE A 187 -4.54 27.80 6.19
C ILE A 187 -5.81 26.94 6.04
N VAL A 188 -6.08 26.42 4.85
CA VAL A 188 -7.33 25.71 4.55
C VAL A 188 -7.28 24.23 4.93
N ALA A 189 -6.20 23.53 4.58
CA ALA A 189 -6.11 22.07 4.69
C ALA A 189 -5.06 21.59 5.71
N GLY A 190 -4.36 22.51 6.40
CA GLY A 190 -3.25 22.18 7.29
C GLY A 190 -1.92 22.04 6.55
N SER A 191 -0.87 21.63 7.28
CA SER A 191 0.49 21.50 6.72
C SER A 191 0.50 20.68 5.43
N ARG A 192 1.35 21.07 4.45
CA ARG A 192 1.41 20.51 3.08
C ARG A 192 0.13 20.66 2.24
N GLY A 193 -0.90 21.32 2.75
CA GLY A 193 -2.03 21.78 1.95
C GLY A 193 -1.58 22.76 0.87
N TYR A 194 -2.17 22.67 -0.32
CA TYR A 194 -1.82 23.55 -1.44
C TYR A 194 -3.05 23.88 -2.29
N PHE A 195 -2.99 25.02 -2.99
CA PHE A 195 -3.83 25.27 -4.17
C PHE A 195 -2.98 25.23 -5.42
N LEU A 196 -3.41 24.45 -6.41
CA LEU A 196 -2.91 24.52 -7.77
C LEU A 196 -3.72 25.56 -8.55
N LYS A 197 -3.07 26.36 -9.40
CA LYS A 197 -3.69 27.48 -10.13
C LYS A 197 -3.26 27.53 -11.58
N GLY A 198 -4.14 28.12 -12.40
CA GLY A 198 -3.86 28.57 -13.77
C GLY A 198 -3.02 27.57 -14.58
N PRO A 199 -1.75 27.90 -14.89
CA PRO A 199 -0.93 27.10 -15.79
C PRO A 199 -0.70 25.66 -15.31
N LEU A 200 -0.56 25.43 -14.00
CA LEU A 200 -0.31 24.08 -13.49
C LEU A 200 -1.58 23.21 -13.48
N VAL A 201 -2.76 23.80 -13.36
CA VAL A 201 -4.03 23.06 -13.51
C VAL A 201 -4.15 22.52 -14.94
N PHE A 202 -3.81 23.32 -15.94
CA PHE A 202 -3.80 22.86 -17.34
C PHE A 202 -2.71 21.81 -17.60
N LEU A 203 -1.52 21.99 -17.05
CA LEU A 203 -0.44 21.01 -17.19
C LEU A 203 -0.81 19.67 -16.55
N GLU A 204 -1.46 19.68 -15.39
CA GLU A 204 -1.98 18.46 -14.75
C GLU A 204 -3.03 17.76 -15.62
N GLN A 205 -4.01 18.50 -16.14
CA GLN A 205 -5.01 17.94 -17.05
C GLN A 205 -4.38 17.38 -18.34
N ALA A 206 -3.34 18.03 -18.87
CA ALA A 206 -2.58 17.55 -20.02
C ALA A 206 -1.89 16.22 -19.71
N LEU A 207 -1.22 16.10 -18.55
CA LEU A 207 -0.59 14.87 -18.10
C LEU A 207 -1.58 13.73 -17.91
N ILE A 208 -2.73 14.00 -17.28
CA ILE A 208 -3.80 13.01 -17.08
C ILE A 208 -4.27 12.48 -18.44
N ASN A 209 -4.64 13.38 -19.36
CA ASN A 209 -5.15 12.97 -20.68
C ASN A 209 -4.10 12.23 -21.51
N TYR A 210 -2.83 12.66 -21.45
CA TYR A 210 -1.75 12.01 -22.18
C TYR A 210 -1.49 10.59 -21.65
N ALA A 211 -1.38 10.42 -20.34
CA ALA A 211 -1.17 9.10 -19.71
C ALA A 211 -2.31 8.13 -20.03
N LEU A 212 -3.57 8.57 -19.92
CA LEU A 212 -4.74 7.75 -20.24
C LEU A 212 -4.78 7.35 -21.72
N ARG A 213 -4.46 8.26 -22.65
CA ARG A 213 -4.39 7.92 -24.08
C ARG A 213 -3.29 6.91 -24.39
N MET A 214 -2.13 7.03 -23.75
CA MET A 214 -1.04 6.07 -23.92
C MET A 214 -1.45 4.68 -23.42
N LEU A 215 -2.03 4.57 -22.23
CA LEU A 215 -2.51 3.30 -21.69
C LEU A 215 -3.67 2.72 -22.53
N HIS A 216 -4.61 3.55 -22.98
CA HIS A 216 -5.69 3.13 -23.87
C HIS A 216 -5.14 2.51 -25.17
N SER A 217 -4.10 3.10 -25.76
CA SER A 217 -3.45 2.54 -26.96
C SER A 217 -2.75 1.19 -26.73
N LYS A 218 -2.47 0.86 -25.46
CA LYS A 218 -1.90 -0.42 -25.01
C LYS A 218 -2.97 -1.37 -24.42
N ASN A 219 -4.23 -1.19 -24.81
CA ASN A 219 -5.38 -2.01 -24.43
C ASN A 219 -5.69 -2.05 -22.93
N TYR A 220 -5.33 -1.00 -22.18
CA TYR A 220 -5.83 -0.82 -20.82
C TYR A 220 -7.26 -0.28 -20.83
N GLN A 221 -8.10 -0.79 -19.95
CA GLN A 221 -9.45 -0.28 -19.70
C GLN A 221 -9.40 0.89 -18.73
N MET A 222 -10.01 2.02 -19.08
CA MET A 222 -10.02 3.19 -18.21
C MET A 222 -10.95 2.95 -17.02
N LEU A 223 -10.46 3.17 -15.80
CA LEU A 223 -11.22 2.93 -14.59
C LEU A 223 -11.08 4.09 -13.61
N TYR A 224 -12.16 4.85 -13.43
CA TYR A 224 -12.27 5.85 -12.37
C TYR A 224 -12.81 5.17 -11.10
N THR A 225 -12.11 5.33 -9.97
CA THR A 225 -12.40 4.56 -8.76
C THR A 225 -13.11 5.40 -7.69
N PRO A 226 -13.90 4.77 -6.79
CA PRO A 226 -14.29 5.42 -5.54
C PRO A 226 -13.07 5.84 -4.72
N PHE A 227 -13.11 7.00 -4.08
CA PHE A 227 -11.97 7.53 -3.30
C PHE A 227 -11.96 7.10 -1.84
N PHE A 228 -12.97 6.35 -1.42
CA PHE A 228 -13.04 5.75 -0.10
C PHE A 228 -13.46 4.28 -0.20
N MET A 229 -12.96 3.47 0.71
CA MET A 229 -13.32 2.06 0.84
C MET A 229 -13.83 1.76 2.25
N ARG A 230 -14.77 0.80 2.35
CA ARG A 230 -15.24 0.29 3.65
C ARG A 230 -14.08 -0.37 4.39
N LYS A 231 -14.03 -0.21 5.73
CA LYS A 231 -12.98 -0.77 6.59
C LYS A 231 -12.68 -2.23 6.30
N GLU A 232 -13.73 -3.07 6.22
CA GLU A 232 -13.59 -4.51 5.98
C GLU A 232 -12.88 -4.85 4.66
N VAL A 233 -13.09 -4.04 3.61
CA VAL A 233 -12.49 -4.26 2.28
C VAL A 233 -11.07 -3.68 2.25
N MET A 234 -10.86 -2.50 2.85
CA MET A 234 -9.54 -1.89 2.94
C MET A 234 -8.55 -2.80 3.67
N GLN A 235 -8.99 -3.50 4.72
CA GLN A 235 -8.16 -4.46 5.46
C GLN A 235 -7.67 -5.64 4.61
N GLU A 236 -8.30 -5.91 3.47
CA GLU A 236 -7.88 -6.98 2.57
C GLU A 236 -6.73 -6.58 1.65
N VAL A 237 -6.61 -5.28 1.37
CA VAL A 237 -5.66 -4.66 0.41
C VAL A 237 -4.62 -3.75 1.06
N ALA A 238 -4.73 -3.44 2.35
CA ALA A 238 -3.77 -2.63 3.11
C ALA A 238 -3.14 -3.38 4.30
N GLN A 239 -1.87 -3.07 4.58
CA GLN A 239 -1.12 -3.57 5.74
C GLN A 239 -1.54 -2.83 7.01
N LEU A 240 -1.25 -3.38 8.20
CA LEU A 240 -1.61 -2.75 9.48
C LEU A 240 -0.99 -1.36 9.61
N SER A 241 0.32 -1.27 9.39
CA SER A 241 1.07 0.00 9.45
C SER A 241 0.47 1.08 8.56
N GLN A 242 -0.10 0.73 7.40
CA GLN A 242 -0.72 1.71 6.50
C GLN A 242 -1.97 2.35 7.10
N PHE A 243 -2.71 1.66 7.98
CA PHE A 243 -3.85 2.28 8.68
C PHE A 243 -3.43 3.39 9.63
N ASP A 244 -2.26 3.25 10.25
CA ASP A 244 -1.75 4.20 11.24
C ASP A 244 -0.95 5.34 10.57
N ASP A 245 -0.19 5.02 9.53
CA ASP A 245 0.80 5.94 8.95
C ASP A 245 0.37 6.61 7.62
N GLU A 246 -0.55 5.98 6.87
CA GLU A 246 -0.86 6.38 5.48
C GLU A 246 -2.33 6.76 5.26
N LEU A 247 -3.28 6.04 5.86
CA LEU A 247 -4.71 6.12 5.48
C LEU A 247 -5.52 7.10 6.34
N TYR A 248 -6.15 8.08 5.68
CA TYR A 248 -7.15 8.92 6.34
C TYR A 248 -8.45 8.16 6.60
N LYS A 249 -8.96 8.24 7.83
CA LYS A 249 -10.28 7.70 8.22
C LYS A 249 -11.40 8.68 7.89
N VAL A 250 -12.48 8.17 7.29
CA VAL A 250 -13.72 8.88 6.98
C VAL A 250 -14.83 8.33 7.86
N ILE A 251 -15.53 9.23 8.55
CA ILE A 251 -16.64 8.88 9.44
C ILE A 251 -17.93 9.40 8.80
N GLY A 252 -18.87 8.49 8.54
CA GLY A 252 -20.19 8.81 8.00
C GLY A 252 -21.30 8.09 8.77
N LYS A 253 -22.56 8.45 8.49
CA LYS A 253 -23.70 7.66 8.99
C LYS A 253 -23.79 6.33 8.22
N SER A 254 -24.19 5.27 8.90
CA SER A 254 -24.46 3.95 8.30
C SER A 254 -25.68 3.94 7.39
N SER A 255 -26.62 4.86 7.62
CA SER A 255 -27.83 5.01 6.83
C SER A 255 -28.11 6.47 6.50
N GLU A 256 -28.79 6.68 5.38
CA GLU A 256 -29.35 7.97 4.97
C GLU A 256 -30.60 8.34 5.78
N LYS A 257 -31.09 7.43 6.64
CA LYS A 257 -32.22 7.69 7.54
C LYS A 257 -31.80 8.64 8.66
N SER A 258 -32.59 9.69 8.87
CA SER A 258 -32.37 10.71 9.91
C SER A 258 -32.31 10.13 11.32
N GLU A 259 -33.09 9.09 11.59
CA GLU A 259 -33.20 8.42 12.88
C GLU A 259 -32.05 7.46 13.18
N ASP A 260 -31.27 7.06 12.17
CA ASP A 260 -30.13 6.18 12.37
C ASP A 260 -28.95 6.97 12.95
N THR A 261 -28.43 6.49 14.06
CA THR A 261 -27.28 7.05 14.79
C THR A 261 -26.03 6.20 14.63
N ALA A 262 -26.12 5.04 13.97
CA ALA A 262 -24.97 4.22 13.72
C ALA A 262 -23.99 4.91 12.77
N ILE A 263 -22.71 4.70 13.07
CA ILE A 263 -21.58 5.31 12.38
C ILE A 263 -20.91 4.22 11.55
N ASP A 264 -20.54 4.56 10.32
CA ASP A 264 -19.75 3.70 9.45
C ASP A 264 -18.35 4.31 9.24
N GLU A 265 -17.34 3.45 9.37
CA GLU A 265 -15.93 3.80 9.18
C GLU A 265 -15.49 3.39 7.78
N LYS A 266 -15.02 4.38 7.01
CA LYS A 266 -14.39 4.20 5.71
C LYS A 266 -12.98 4.79 5.74
N TYR A 267 -12.18 4.49 4.73
CA TYR A 267 -10.83 5.02 4.59
C TYR A 267 -10.65 5.61 3.20
N LEU A 268 -10.04 6.80 3.11
CA LEU A 268 -9.62 7.34 1.82
C LEU A 268 -8.52 6.47 1.24
N ILE A 269 -8.51 6.33 -0.08
CA ILE A 269 -7.52 5.50 -0.78
C ILE A 269 -6.17 6.22 -0.85
N ALA A 270 -5.07 5.48 -0.64
CA ALA A 270 -3.71 5.97 -0.86
C ALA A 270 -3.23 5.77 -2.32
N THR A 271 -3.98 4.98 -3.08
CA THR A 271 -3.76 4.66 -4.50
C THR A 271 -5.00 3.98 -5.08
N SER A 272 -5.27 4.15 -6.37
CA SER A 272 -6.28 3.38 -7.11
C SER A 272 -5.99 1.87 -7.13
N GLU A 273 -4.76 1.42 -6.83
CA GLU A 273 -4.45 0.00 -6.62
C GLU A 273 -5.42 -0.66 -5.64
N GLN A 274 -5.74 0.00 -4.53
CA GLN A 274 -6.59 -0.54 -3.47
C GLN A 274 -8.02 -0.87 -3.94
N PRO A 275 -8.78 0.08 -4.53
CA PRO A 275 -10.11 -0.22 -5.05
C PRO A 275 -10.07 -1.11 -6.30
N ILE A 276 -9.03 -1.05 -7.13
CA ILE A 276 -8.93 -1.91 -8.33
C ILE A 276 -8.65 -3.35 -7.93
N ALA A 277 -7.76 -3.60 -6.98
CA ALA A 277 -7.51 -4.92 -6.43
C ALA A 277 -8.82 -5.53 -5.88
N ALA A 278 -9.61 -4.74 -5.15
CA ALA A 278 -10.89 -5.18 -4.60
C ALA A 278 -12.04 -5.24 -5.62
N PHE A 279 -11.84 -4.77 -6.87
CA PHE A 279 -12.90 -4.66 -7.86
C PHE A 279 -13.45 -6.02 -8.29
N LEU A 280 -12.56 -7.01 -8.45
CA LEU A 280 -12.91 -8.39 -8.83
C LEU A 280 -12.87 -9.35 -7.63
N ARG A 281 -13.08 -8.83 -6.41
CA ARG A 281 -13.11 -9.61 -5.17
C ARG A 281 -14.14 -10.73 -5.28
N ASP A 282 -13.76 -11.93 -4.82
CA ASP A 282 -14.57 -13.16 -4.85
C ASP A 282 -14.89 -13.76 -6.21
N GLU A 283 -14.27 -13.26 -7.29
CA GLU A 283 -14.51 -13.75 -8.64
C GLU A 283 -13.64 -14.95 -9.04
N TRP A 284 -14.06 -15.62 -10.11
CA TRP A 284 -13.32 -16.65 -10.83
C TRP A 284 -13.06 -16.16 -12.26
N LEU A 285 -11.82 -15.77 -12.53
CA LEU A 285 -11.44 -15.18 -13.81
C LEU A 285 -11.08 -16.27 -14.82
N LYS A 286 -11.59 -16.15 -16.05
CA LYS A 286 -11.33 -17.16 -17.08
C LYS A 286 -9.93 -16.97 -17.68
N PRO A 287 -9.21 -18.05 -18.01
CA PRO A 287 -7.89 -17.96 -18.63
C PRO A 287 -7.85 -17.10 -19.90
N GLU A 288 -8.88 -17.17 -20.73
CA GLU A 288 -8.99 -16.43 -21.99
C GLU A 288 -9.25 -14.91 -21.82
N GLU A 289 -9.65 -14.47 -20.62
CA GLU A 289 -9.84 -13.05 -20.30
C GLU A 289 -8.53 -12.41 -19.79
N LEU A 290 -7.53 -13.22 -19.43
CA LEU A 290 -6.25 -12.75 -18.89
C LEU A 290 -5.23 -12.51 -20.02
N PRO A 291 -4.40 -11.43 -19.95
CA PRO A 291 -4.36 -10.46 -18.85
C PRO A 291 -5.46 -9.39 -18.92
N ILE A 292 -6.11 -9.10 -17.79
CA ILE A 292 -7.03 -7.97 -17.65
C ILE A 292 -6.22 -6.75 -17.20
N ARG A 293 -6.34 -5.64 -17.92
CA ARG A 293 -5.53 -4.43 -17.74
C ARG A 293 -6.40 -3.22 -17.43
N TYR A 294 -6.14 -2.54 -16.31
CA TYR A 294 -6.84 -1.32 -15.91
C TYR A 294 -5.89 -0.12 -15.82
N ALA A 295 -6.32 1.00 -16.37
CA ALA A 295 -5.73 2.32 -16.16
C ALA A 295 -6.56 3.04 -15.09
N GLY A 296 -6.09 2.97 -13.84
CA GLY A 296 -6.75 3.56 -12.68
C GLY A 296 -6.54 5.06 -12.60
N LEU A 297 -7.61 5.85 -12.68
CA LEU A 297 -7.57 7.30 -12.42
C LEU A 297 -8.20 7.60 -11.06
N SER A 298 -7.42 8.21 -10.16
CA SER A 298 -7.93 8.65 -8.87
C SER A 298 -7.13 9.78 -8.23
N THR A 299 -7.79 10.54 -7.35
CA THR A 299 -7.10 11.32 -6.33
C THR A 299 -6.68 10.39 -5.18
N CYS A 300 -5.42 10.46 -4.79
CA CYS A 300 -4.79 9.67 -3.73
C CYS A 300 -4.61 10.53 -2.48
N PHE A 301 -4.81 9.94 -1.31
CA PHE A 301 -4.71 10.60 -0.01
C PHE A 301 -3.72 9.87 0.89
N ARG A 302 -2.67 10.57 1.36
CA ARG A 302 -1.64 9.99 2.23
C ARG A 302 -1.35 10.89 3.42
N GLN A 303 -1.40 10.34 4.63
CA GLN A 303 -1.09 11.09 5.86
C GLN A 303 0.40 11.44 5.97
N GLU A 304 1.27 10.71 5.28
CA GLU A 304 2.73 10.96 5.24
C GLU A 304 3.38 11.01 6.64
N VAL A 305 2.85 10.24 7.59
CA VAL A 305 3.42 10.10 8.94
C VAL A 305 4.82 9.50 8.84
N GLY A 306 5.75 9.97 9.68
CA GLY A 306 7.16 9.55 9.65
C GLY A 306 8.07 10.35 8.71
N SER A 307 7.52 11.19 7.83
CA SER A 307 8.31 12.05 6.91
C SER A 307 8.53 13.48 7.41
N HIS A 308 8.48 13.70 8.74
CA HIS A 308 8.50 15.05 9.32
C HIS A 308 9.74 15.85 8.88
N GLY A 309 9.52 17.06 8.36
CA GLY A 309 10.59 17.94 7.89
C GLY A 309 11.16 17.61 6.50
N ARG A 310 10.78 16.49 5.87
CA ARG A 310 11.20 16.12 4.51
C ARG A 310 10.28 16.75 3.46
N ASP A 311 10.85 17.34 2.41
CA ASP A 311 10.14 17.89 1.24
C ASP A 311 8.91 18.75 1.59
N THR A 312 9.01 19.61 2.61
CA THR A 312 7.87 20.37 3.15
C THR A 312 7.41 21.53 2.28
N ARG A 313 8.12 21.84 1.19
CA ARG A 313 7.84 22.94 0.26
C ARG A 313 7.49 22.41 -1.13
N GLY A 314 6.66 23.16 -1.86
CA GLY A 314 6.23 22.80 -3.21
C GLY A 314 5.14 21.73 -3.19
N ILE A 315 5.09 20.91 -4.24
CA ILE A 315 4.03 19.92 -4.49
C ILE A 315 4.56 18.48 -4.65
N PHE A 316 5.83 18.22 -4.34
CA PHE A 316 6.45 16.90 -4.54
C PHE A 316 5.98 15.84 -3.52
N ARG A 317 5.81 16.25 -2.26
CA ARG A 317 5.29 15.41 -1.17
C ARG A 317 4.12 16.13 -0.49
N VAL A 318 2.91 15.69 -0.79
CA VAL A 318 1.64 16.33 -0.38
C VAL A 318 0.64 15.27 0.05
N HIS A 319 -0.37 15.68 0.81
CA HIS A 319 -1.39 14.76 1.33
C HIS A 319 -2.42 14.34 0.28
N GLN A 320 -2.60 15.10 -0.79
CA GLN A 320 -3.56 14.87 -1.85
C GLN A 320 -2.85 15.04 -3.20
N PHE A 321 -3.03 14.10 -4.12
CA PHE A 321 -2.48 14.19 -5.48
C PHE A 321 -3.19 13.23 -6.44
N GLU A 322 -3.23 13.57 -7.72
CA GLU A 322 -3.79 12.74 -8.78
C GLU A 322 -2.77 11.70 -9.26
N LYS A 323 -3.26 10.49 -9.53
CA LYS A 323 -2.42 9.40 -10.02
C LYS A 323 -3.14 8.59 -11.10
N ILE A 324 -2.38 8.24 -12.13
CA ILE A 324 -2.74 7.25 -13.15
C ILE A 324 -1.93 5.99 -12.84
N GLU A 325 -2.63 4.88 -12.66
CA GLU A 325 -2.05 3.58 -12.30
C GLU A 325 -2.26 2.57 -13.42
N GLN A 326 -1.26 1.74 -13.67
CA GLN A 326 -1.39 0.48 -14.38
C GLN A 326 -1.71 -0.60 -13.34
N PHE A 327 -2.77 -1.38 -13.56
CA PHE A 327 -3.08 -2.54 -12.74
C PHE A 327 -3.41 -3.73 -13.64
N VAL A 328 -2.78 -4.87 -13.39
CA VAL A 328 -2.94 -6.06 -14.24
C VAL A 328 -3.24 -7.30 -13.41
N PHE A 329 -4.29 -8.02 -13.80
CA PHE A 329 -4.55 -9.40 -13.39
C PHE A 329 -3.97 -10.32 -14.46
N ALA A 330 -2.99 -11.14 -14.10
CA ALA A 330 -2.26 -12.01 -15.01
C ALA A 330 -2.45 -13.50 -14.65
N SER A 331 -2.21 -14.37 -15.63
CA SER A 331 -2.12 -15.82 -15.38
C SER A 331 -1.02 -16.12 -14.36
N PRO A 332 -1.24 -17.04 -13.40
CA PRO A 332 -0.21 -17.47 -12.47
C PRO A 332 0.81 -18.45 -13.08
N HIS A 333 0.56 -18.91 -14.32
CA HIS A 333 1.36 -19.94 -14.99
C HIS A 333 2.35 -19.33 -16.01
N ASP A 334 3.36 -20.12 -16.38
CA ASP A 334 4.30 -19.87 -17.48
C ASP A 334 4.99 -18.50 -17.41
N ASP A 335 5.33 -18.05 -16.19
CA ASP A 335 5.98 -16.76 -15.90
C ASP A 335 5.26 -15.52 -16.48
N LYS A 336 3.97 -15.65 -16.84
CA LYS A 336 3.19 -14.57 -17.49
C LYS A 336 3.15 -13.28 -16.67
N SER A 337 3.16 -13.38 -15.34
CA SER A 337 3.25 -12.19 -14.48
C SER A 337 4.60 -11.49 -14.57
N TRP A 338 5.70 -12.22 -14.74
CA TRP A 338 7.04 -11.63 -14.83
C TRP A 338 7.25 -10.95 -16.19
N GLU A 339 6.80 -11.59 -17.27
CA GLU A 339 6.73 -10.96 -18.60
C GLU A 339 5.89 -9.66 -18.55
N MET A 340 4.75 -9.70 -17.84
CA MET A 340 3.90 -8.51 -17.65
C MET A 340 4.59 -7.43 -16.82
N MET A 341 5.37 -7.78 -15.79
CA MET A 341 6.12 -6.80 -15.01
C MET A 341 7.10 -6.02 -15.89
N ASP A 342 7.82 -6.72 -16.77
CA ASP A 342 8.74 -6.11 -17.73
C ASP A 342 8.00 -5.22 -18.74
N GLU A 343 6.80 -5.62 -19.19
CA GLU A 343 5.93 -4.80 -20.06
C GLU A 343 5.41 -3.53 -19.34
N MET A 344 5.01 -3.64 -18.08
CA MET A 344 4.48 -2.53 -17.28
C MET A 344 5.54 -1.48 -16.98
N ILE A 345 6.76 -1.90 -16.58
CA ILE A 345 7.87 -0.96 -16.37
C ILE A 345 8.31 -0.35 -17.70
N GLY A 346 8.35 -1.13 -18.79
CA GLY A 346 8.66 -0.63 -20.13
C GLY A 346 7.64 0.40 -20.64
N THR A 347 6.36 0.22 -20.30
CA THR A 347 5.29 1.18 -20.60
C THR A 347 5.47 2.49 -19.83
N ALA A 348 5.88 2.41 -18.56
CA ALA A 348 6.22 3.61 -17.79
C ALA A 348 7.47 4.29 -18.37
N GLU A 349 8.53 3.54 -18.67
CA GLU A 349 9.75 4.05 -19.30
C GLU A 349 9.45 4.81 -20.59
N GLU A 350 8.63 4.26 -21.49
CA GLU A 350 8.20 4.91 -22.73
C GLU A 350 7.53 6.26 -22.46
N PHE A 351 6.65 6.35 -21.46
CA PHE A 351 5.99 7.60 -21.08
C PHE A 351 6.97 8.70 -20.65
N TYR A 352 7.99 8.37 -19.85
CA TYR A 352 8.98 9.36 -19.43
C TYR A 352 9.96 9.70 -20.55
N GLN A 353 10.27 8.76 -21.44
CA GLN A 353 11.08 9.00 -22.62
C GLN A 353 10.40 9.97 -23.59
N THR A 354 9.10 9.81 -23.86
CA THR A 354 8.35 10.72 -24.75
C THR A 354 8.15 12.11 -24.13
N LEU A 355 8.12 12.20 -22.79
CA LEU A 355 8.16 13.46 -22.06
C LEU A 355 9.56 14.08 -21.97
N GLY A 356 10.60 13.40 -22.44
CA GLY A 356 11.98 13.92 -22.41
C GLY A 356 12.59 14.01 -21.00
N ILE A 357 12.12 13.20 -20.05
CA ILE A 357 12.58 13.24 -18.65
C ILE A 357 13.69 12.20 -18.42
N PRO A 358 14.92 12.60 -18.07
CA PRO A 358 16.01 11.66 -17.78
C PRO A 358 15.74 10.86 -16.49
N TYR A 359 16.12 9.59 -16.45
CA TYR A 359 15.86 8.71 -15.31
C TYR A 359 16.83 7.53 -15.17
N ARG A 360 16.72 6.83 -14.04
CA ARG A 360 17.26 5.49 -13.82
C ARG A 360 16.18 4.52 -13.35
N ILE A 361 16.31 3.25 -13.72
CA ILE A 361 15.52 2.14 -13.17
C ILE A 361 16.32 1.48 -12.06
N VAL A 362 15.69 1.30 -10.91
CA VAL A 362 16.31 0.78 -9.71
C VAL A 362 15.54 -0.45 -9.24
N ASN A 363 16.26 -1.52 -8.95
CA ASN A 363 15.73 -2.74 -8.35
C ASN A 363 15.91 -2.65 -6.83
N ILE A 364 14.77 -2.64 -6.14
CA ILE A 364 14.70 -2.26 -4.73
C ILE A 364 15.11 -3.42 -3.83
N VAL A 365 15.92 -3.11 -2.82
CA VAL A 365 16.41 -4.08 -1.84
C VAL A 365 15.29 -4.75 -1.06
N SER A 366 15.51 -6.00 -0.69
CA SER A 366 14.53 -6.86 -0.03
C SER A 366 13.96 -6.30 1.28
N GLY A 367 14.76 -5.55 2.07
CA GLY A 367 14.33 -4.92 3.32
C GLY A 367 13.34 -3.78 3.14
N ALA A 368 13.37 -3.11 1.98
CA ALA A 368 12.50 -1.99 1.62
C ALA A 368 11.24 -2.41 0.84
N LEU A 369 11.11 -3.71 0.50
CA LEU A 369 9.89 -4.24 -0.11
C LEU A 369 8.77 -4.31 0.94
N ASN A 370 7.57 -3.86 0.54
CA ASN A 370 6.37 -4.09 1.33
C ASN A 370 6.00 -5.59 1.31
N HIS A 371 5.14 -6.03 2.24
CA HIS A 371 4.75 -7.44 2.35
C HIS A 371 4.19 -8.04 1.06
N ALA A 372 3.52 -7.27 0.20
CA ALA A 372 2.90 -7.80 -1.00
C ALA A 372 3.89 -8.03 -2.16
N ALA A 373 4.85 -7.12 -2.38
CA ALA A 373 5.73 -7.19 -3.54
C ALA A 373 6.72 -8.37 -3.43
N SER A 374 6.75 -9.21 -4.46
CA SER A 374 7.80 -10.22 -4.66
C SER A 374 9.08 -9.60 -5.24
N LYS A 375 8.92 -8.57 -6.08
CA LYS A 375 9.95 -7.69 -6.63
C LYS A 375 9.34 -6.32 -6.91
N LYS A 376 10.16 -5.27 -6.79
CA LYS A 376 9.77 -3.89 -7.10
C LYS A 376 10.86 -3.21 -7.92
N LEU A 377 10.45 -2.50 -8.97
CA LEU A 377 11.31 -1.63 -9.78
C LEU A 377 10.80 -0.21 -9.67
N ASP A 378 11.68 0.71 -9.29
CA ASP A 378 11.35 2.14 -9.25
C ASP A 378 12.00 2.86 -10.44
N LEU A 379 11.25 3.78 -11.05
CA LEU A 379 11.80 4.77 -11.98
C LEU A 379 12.04 6.05 -11.20
N GLU A 380 13.32 6.37 -11.04
CA GLU A 380 13.75 7.60 -10.40
C GLU A 380 14.19 8.60 -11.48
N ALA A 381 13.46 9.69 -11.63
CA ALA A 381 13.82 10.74 -12.57
C ALA A 381 14.95 11.60 -11.99
N TRP A 382 15.83 12.07 -12.87
CA TRP A 382 16.82 13.07 -12.53
C TRP A 382 16.17 14.46 -12.50
N PHE A 383 16.38 15.19 -11.41
CA PHE A 383 15.86 16.54 -11.20
C PHE A 383 17.01 17.56 -11.31
N PRO A 384 17.17 18.28 -12.44
CA PRO A 384 18.34 19.12 -12.69
C PRO A 384 18.55 20.28 -11.72
N GLY A 385 17.48 20.90 -11.23
CA GLY A 385 17.55 22.01 -10.27
C GLY A 385 17.81 21.54 -8.84
N SER A 386 17.31 20.35 -8.50
CA SER A 386 17.55 19.71 -7.21
C SER A 386 18.86 18.89 -7.18
N ALA A 387 19.45 18.61 -8.34
CA ALA A 387 20.63 17.78 -8.54
C ALA A 387 20.55 16.39 -7.87
N ALA A 388 19.39 15.74 -7.98
CA ALA A 388 19.15 14.43 -7.35
C ALA A 388 18.19 13.57 -8.17
N PHE A 389 18.28 12.25 -7.96
CA PHE A 389 17.25 11.31 -8.40
C PHE A 389 16.06 11.33 -7.44
N ARG A 390 14.85 11.26 -7.99
CA ARG A 390 13.58 11.27 -7.26
C ARG A 390 12.61 10.29 -7.87
N GLU A 391 12.05 9.42 -7.04
CA GLU A 391 11.05 8.41 -7.44
C GLU A 391 9.79 9.05 -8.04
N LEU A 392 9.46 8.65 -9.27
CA LEU A 392 8.20 8.99 -9.95
C LEU A 392 7.30 7.77 -10.19
N VAL A 393 7.88 6.58 -10.28
CA VAL A 393 7.17 5.31 -10.50
C VAL A 393 7.69 4.26 -9.56
N SER A 394 6.77 3.42 -9.09
CA SER A 394 7.05 2.11 -8.55
C SER A 394 6.22 1.09 -9.32
N CYS A 395 6.83 -0.04 -9.70
CA CYS A 395 6.22 -1.16 -10.39
C CYS A 395 6.48 -2.44 -9.61
N SER A 396 5.42 -3.11 -9.17
CA SER A 396 5.50 -4.30 -8.31
C SER A 396 4.76 -5.48 -8.91
N ASN A 397 5.38 -6.66 -8.82
CA ASN A 397 4.67 -7.92 -8.99
C ASN A 397 4.34 -8.50 -7.60
N CYS A 398 3.06 -8.64 -7.30
CA CYS A 398 2.58 -9.14 -6.01
C CYS A 398 2.20 -10.62 -6.06
N LEU A 399 2.40 -11.30 -7.19
CA LEU A 399 1.99 -12.69 -7.43
C LEU A 399 0.55 -12.89 -6.96
N ASP A 400 0.26 -14.00 -6.28
CA ASP A 400 -1.06 -14.35 -5.75
C ASP A 400 -1.35 -13.78 -4.35
N TYR A 401 -0.43 -13.00 -3.75
CA TYR A 401 -0.51 -12.57 -2.35
C TYR A 401 -1.75 -11.71 -2.04
N GLN A 402 -2.09 -10.81 -2.95
CA GLN A 402 -3.33 -10.02 -2.89
C GLN A 402 -4.54 -10.86 -3.29
N ALA A 403 -4.44 -11.59 -4.40
CA ALA A 403 -5.51 -12.39 -4.97
C ALA A 403 -6.05 -13.43 -3.99
N ARG A 404 -5.18 -14.09 -3.21
CA ARG A 404 -5.56 -15.07 -2.19
C ARG A 404 -6.45 -14.47 -1.10
N ARG A 405 -6.10 -13.27 -0.62
CA ARG A 405 -6.89 -12.58 0.42
C ARG A 405 -8.24 -12.10 -0.11
N LEU A 406 -8.26 -11.61 -1.34
CA LEU A 406 -9.45 -11.13 -2.05
C LEU A 406 -10.25 -12.25 -2.72
N ARG A 407 -9.74 -13.48 -2.65
CA ARG A 407 -10.33 -14.70 -3.20
C ARG A 407 -10.58 -14.64 -4.72
N ILE A 408 -9.65 -14.03 -5.47
CA ILE A 408 -9.73 -13.88 -6.93
C ILE A 408 -9.04 -15.07 -7.60
N ARG A 409 -9.83 -16.01 -8.11
CA ARG A 409 -9.35 -17.33 -8.52
C ARG A 409 -9.10 -17.41 -10.02
N TYR A 410 -8.17 -18.28 -10.40
CA TYR A 410 -7.93 -18.67 -11.78
C TYR A 410 -8.89 -19.81 -12.17
N GLY A 411 -9.96 -19.47 -12.91
CA GLY A 411 -11.07 -20.35 -13.24
C GLY A 411 -10.81 -21.25 -14.45
N GLN A 412 -9.93 -22.24 -14.30
CA GLN A 412 -9.73 -23.24 -15.34
C GLN A 412 -10.75 -24.39 -15.28
N THR A 413 -11.32 -24.74 -16.44
CA THR A 413 -12.29 -25.85 -16.59
C THR A 413 -11.65 -27.16 -17.04
N LYS A 414 -10.35 -27.14 -17.38
CA LYS A 414 -9.65 -28.25 -18.05
C LYS A 414 -9.16 -29.34 -17.09
N LYS A 415 -9.04 -29.06 -15.79
CA LYS A 415 -8.56 -30.00 -14.78
C LYS A 415 -9.37 -29.82 -13.50
N MET A 416 -9.84 -30.92 -12.93
CA MET A 416 -10.32 -30.91 -11.55
C MET A 416 -9.08 -30.82 -10.66
N MET A 417 -8.93 -29.69 -9.95
CA MET A 417 -7.81 -29.47 -9.04
C MET A 417 -8.26 -29.60 -7.60
N ASP A 418 -7.40 -30.18 -6.76
CA ASP A 418 -7.64 -30.30 -5.31
C ASP A 418 -7.68 -28.92 -4.62
N LYS A 419 -7.09 -27.89 -5.25
CA LYS A 419 -7.12 -26.50 -4.80
C LYS A 419 -7.36 -25.55 -5.97
N ALA A 420 -7.98 -24.42 -5.67
CA ALA A 420 -8.07 -23.31 -6.61
C ALA A 420 -6.74 -22.57 -6.67
N ASP A 421 -6.24 -22.37 -7.89
CA ASP A 421 -5.18 -21.41 -8.16
C ASP A 421 -5.76 -19.97 -8.09
N TYR A 422 -4.90 -19.01 -7.80
CA TYR A 422 -5.24 -17.59 -7.76
C TYR A 422 -4.49 -16.86 -8.87
N VAL A 423 -5.09 -15.82 -9.42
CA VAL A 423 -4.41 -14.99 -10.42
C VAL A 423 -3.23 -14.25 -9.81
N HIS A 424 -2.27 -13.84 -10.63
CA HIS A 424 -1.23 -12.91 -10.20
C HIS A 424 -1.70 -11.47 -10.39
N MET A 425 -1.35 -10.59 -9.44
CA MET A 425 -1.72 -9.17 -9.45
C MET A 425 -0.47 -8.30 -9.49
N LEU A 426 -0.47 -7.34 -10.40
CA LEU A 426 0.62 -6.38 -10.60
C LEU A 426 0.08 -4.96 -10.59
N ASN A 427 0.88 -4.03 -10.07
CA ASN A 427 0.58 -2.62 -10.08
C ASN A 427 1.82 -1.81 -10.49
N ALA A 428 1.60 -0.71 -11.19
CA ALA A 428 2.65 0.26 -11.49
C ALA A 428 2.08 1.66 -11.62
N THR A 429 2.75 2.64 -11.04
CA THR A 429 2.39 4.04 -11.28
C THR A 429 2.76 4.44 -12.71
N MET A 430 1.80 4.98 -13.47
CA MET A 430 2.09 5.58 -14.78
C MET A 430 2.53 7.04 -14.61
N CYS A 431 1.74 7.81 -13.86
CA CYS A 431 1.96 9.24 -13.67
C CYS A 431 1.36 9.69 -12.34
N ALA A 432 2.20 10.10 -11.39
CA ALA A 432 1.80 10.87 -10.22
C ALA A 432 1.91 12.36 -10.54
N THR A 433 0.79 13.03 -10.85
CA THR A 433 0.75 14.29 -11.60
C THR A 433 1.63 15.37 -10.98
N THR A 434 1.57 15.56 -9.66
CA THR A 434 2.32 16.59 -8.96
C THR A 434 3.83 16.39 -9.04
N ARG A 435 4.32 15.16 -8.88
CA ARG A 435 5.75 14.83 -9.00
C ARG A 435 6.24 14.94 -10.44
N VAL A 436 5.44 14.47 -11.40
CA VAL A 436 5.78 14.59 -12.83
C VAL A 436 5.82 16.06 -13.28
N MET A 437 4.89 16.89 -12.80
CA MET A 437 4.97 18.34 -13.00
C MET A 437 6.28 18.90 -12.46
N CYS A 438 6.70 18.53 -11.24
CA CYS A 438 7.98 18.99 -10.70
C CYS A 438 9.18 18.60 -11.59
N ALA A 439 9.18 17.37 -12.12
CA ALA A 439 10.22 16.91 -13.06
C ALA A 439 10.21 17.72 -14.37
N ILE A 440 9.04 17.98 -14.95
CA ILE A 440 8.89 18.81 -16.16
C ILE A 440 9.39 20.24 -15.91
N LEU A 441 8.96 20.86 -14.81
CA LEU A 441 9.37 22.22 -14.45
C LEU A 441 10.90 22.33 -14.40
N GLU A 442 11.57 21.43 -13.68
CA GLU A 442 13.03 21.48 -13.60
C GLU A 442 13.70 21.16 -14.93
N THR A 443 13.21 20.16 -15.66
CA THR A 443 13.81 19.69 -16.93
C THR A 443 13.64 20.71 -18.04
N TYR A 444 12.52 21.42 -18.11
CA TYR A 444 12.18 22.32 -19.22
C TYR A 444 12.30 23.82 -18.91
N GLN A 445 12.87 24.20 -17.75
CA GLN A 445 13.13 25.60 -17.45
C GLN A 445 14.14 26.24 -18.42
N THR A 446 13.87 27.50 -18.76
CA THR A 446 14.70 28.46 -19.50
C THR A 446 14.81 29.75 -18.69
N GLU A 447 15.37 30.81 -19.27
CA GLU A 447 15.37 32.15 -18.65
C GLU A 447 13.98 32.80 -18.63
N GLU A 448 13.11 32.47 -19.60
CA GLU A 448 11.81 33.11 -19.79
C GLU A 448 10.65 32.36 -19.13
N GLY A 449 10.79 31.04 -18.93
CA GLY A 449 9.72 30.21 -18.43
C GLY A 449 10.02 28.72 -18.53
N ILE A 450 8.95 27.93 -18.59
CA ILE A 450 9.01 26.47 -18.73
C ILE A 450 8.46 26.09 -20.10
N VAL A 451 9.29 25.48 -20.95
CA VAL A 451 8.83 24.96 -22.24
C VAL A 451 7.89 23.77 -22.01
N ILE A 452 6.77 23.73 -22.73
CA ILE A 452 5.85 22.59 -22.67
C ILE A 452 6.42 21.44 -23.53
N PRO A 453 6.54 20.22 -22.97
CA PRO A 453 6.91 19.03 -23.74
C PRO A 453 6.00 18.85 -24.95
N GLU A 454 6.58 18.50 -26.11
CA GLU A 454 5.86 18.47 -27.39
C GLU A 454 4.58 17.62 -27.34
N VAL A 455 4.66 16.45 -26.71
CA VAL A 455 3.53 15.51 -26.57
C VAL A 455 2.38 16.06 -25.73
N LEU A 456 2.62 17.06 -24.87
CA LEU A 456 1.59 17.68 -24.03
C LEU A 456 0.91 18.89 -24.70
N ARG A 457 1.50 19.47 -25.74
CA ARG A 457 1.03 20.74 -26.34
C ARG A 457 -0.41 20.66 -26.85
N ASN A 458 -0.80 19.52 -27.40
CA ASN A 458 -2.16 19.29 -27.92
C ASN A 458 -3.25 19.25 -26.83
N PHE A 459 -2.86 19.18 -25.56
CA PHE A 459 -3.77 19.17 -24.42
C PHE A 459 -3.77 20.49 -23.64
N MET A 460 -2.87 21.41 -24.00
CA MET A 460 -2.76 22.72 -23.38
C MET A 460 -3.72 23.72 -24.05
N PRO A 461 -4.23 24.72 -23.30
CA PRO A 461 -5.08 25.75 -23.88
C PRO A 461 -4.28 26.69 -24.80
N PRO A 462 -4.95 27.35 -25.78
CA PRO A 462 -4.33 28.38 -26.60
C PRO A 462 -3.60 29.44 -25.75
N GLY A 463 -2.40 29.82 -26.16
CA GLY A 463 -1.56 30.79 -25.43
C GLY A 463 -0.67 30.18 -24.34
N MET A 464 -0.84 28.89 -24.02
CA MET A 464 0.05 28.14 -23.11
C MET A 464 0.58 26.85 -23.75
N THR A 465 0.49 26.71 -25.06
CA THR A 465 0.88 25.50 -25.80
C THR A 465 2.40 25.34 -25.91
N GLU A 466 3.16 26.43 -25.94
CA GLU A 466 4.62 26.38 -26.14
C GLU A 466 5.40 26.55 -24.85
N MET A 467 4.98 27.48 -23.97
CA MET A 467 5.72 27.83 -22.77
C MET A 467 4.80 28.41 -21.67
N LEU A 468 5.12 28.08 -20.42
CA LEU A 468 4.60 28.73 -19.22
C LEU A 468 5.57 29.82 -18.78
N LYS A 469 5.24 31.09 -19.06
CA LYS A 469 6.13 32.23 -18.77
C LYS A 469 6.25 32.50 -17.27
N PHE A 470 7.42 32.97 -16.84
CA PHE A 470 7.59 33.50 -15.50
C PHE A 470 6.87 34.85 -15.35
N VAL A 471 6.04 34.95 -14.32
CA VAL A 471 5.25 36.15 -13.98
C VAL A 471 5.56 36.67 -12.58
N LYS A 472 6.32 35.90 -11.79
CA LYS A 472 6.78 36.24 -10.44
C LYS A 472 8.29 36.03 -10.33
N PRO A 473 8.98 36.81 -9.47
CA PRO A 473 10.40 36.58 -9.19
C PRO A 473 10.60 35.27 -8.44
N ALA A 474 11.79 34.67 -8.57
CA ALA A 474 12.15 33.47 -7.83
C ALA A 474 12.19 33.75 -6.31
N PRO A 475 11.52 32.95 -5.47
CA PRO A 475 11.54 33.12 -4.02
C PRO A 475 12.96 33.14 -3.44
N ILE A 476 13.84 32.24 -3.90
CA ILE A 476 15.23 32.17 -3.46
C ILE A 476 16.01 33.46 -3.73
N ASP A 477 15.82 34.09 -4.88
CA ASP A 477 16.51 35.34 -5.24
C ASP A 477 16.03 36.51 -4.37
N VAL A 478 14.73 36.56 -4.07
CA VAL A 478 14.13 37.56 -3.18
C VAL A 478 14.65 37.40 -1.75
N GLU A 479 14.76 36.17 -1.25
CA GLU A 479 15.33 35.88 0.08
C GLU A 479 16.81 36.24 0.17
N MET A 480 17.62 35.89 -0.84
CA MET A 480 19.03 36.24 -0.88
C MET A 480 19.23 37.76 -0.91
N SER A 481 18.45 38.48 -1.72
CA SER A 481 18.49 39.94 -1.76
C SER A 481 18.12 40.57 -0.41
N LYS A 482 17.09 40.06 0.28
CA LYS A 482 16.72 40.52 1.63
C LYS A 482 17.82 40.25 2.66
N LYS A 483 18.49 39.08 2.60
CA LYS A 483 19.63 38.75 3.48
C LYS A 483 20.83 39.67 3.23
N GLN A 484 21.17 39.93 1.96
CA GLN A 484 22.26 40.83 1.59
C GLN A 484 21.98 42.28 2.04
N LYS A 485 20.75 42.78 1.86
CA LYS A 485 20.35 44.12 2.36
C LYS A 485 20.45 44.21 3.89
N LYS A 486 19.98 43.20 4.63
CA LYS A 486 20.13 43.15 6.10
C LYS A 486 21.60 43.12 6.54
N GLN A 487 22.49 42.44 5.81
CA GLN A 487 23.93 42.43 6.10
C GLN A 487 24.59 43.78 5.78
N GLN A 488 24.22 44.45 4.69
CA GLN A 488 24.72 45.79 4.37
C GLN A 488 24.25 46.86 5.37
N ASP A 489 22.98 46.80 5.80
CA ASP A 489 22.45 47.73 6.81
C ASP A 489 23.04 47.48 8.21
N GLY A 490 23.32 46.21 8.55
CA GLY A 490 24.07 45.85 9.76
C GLY A 490 25.53 46.30 9.73
N GLY A 491 26.17 46.28 8.56
CA GLY A 491 27.52 46.81 8.33
C GLY A 491 27.59 48.34 8.41
N LYS A 492 26.61 49.04 7.83
CA LYS A 492 26.50 50.51 7.92
C LYS A 492 26.24 51.00 9.34
N LYS A 493 25.49 50.26 10.17
CA LYS A 493 25.34 50.58 11.61
C LYS A 493 26.64 50.45 12.40
N LYS A 494 27.56 49.57 12.00
CA LYS A 494 28.91 49.46 12.61
C LYS A 494 29.89 50.52 12.13
N GLN A 495 29.78 50.99 10.88
CA GLN A 495 30.60 52.12 10.38
C GLN A 495 30.12 53.47 10.92
N GLY A 496 28.80 53.67 11.11
CA GLY A 496 28.26 54.92 11.68
C GLY A 496 28.55 55.11 13.18
N SER A 497 28.86 54.05 13.93
CA SER A 497 29.27 54.16 15.34
C SER A 497 30.77 54.44 15.52
N GLY A 498 31.60 54.20 14.51
CA GLY A 498 33.05 54.48 14.57
C GLY A 498 33.38 55.97 14.48
N ASP A 499 32.73 56.70 13.58
CA ASP A 499 32.95 58.15 13.38
C ASP A 499 32.32 59.01 14.49
N GLN A 500 31.33 58.50 15.23
CA GLN A 500 30.77 59.20 16.39
C GLN A 500 31.63 59.04 17.67
N LEU A 501 32.36 57.92 17.79
CA LEU A 501 33.29 57.69 18.90
C LEU A 501 34.59 58.47 18.76
N GLN A 502 35.10 58.68 17.53
CA GLN A 502 36.33 59.46 17.32
C GLN A 502 36.13 60.96 17.64
N ASN A 503 34.95 61.53 17.32
CA ASN A 503 34.64 62.95 17.58
C ASN A 503 34.26 63.27 19.04
N GLN A 504 34.00 62.26 19.88
CA GLN A 504 33.69 62.46 21.31
C GLN A 504 34.93 62.38 22.23
N VAL A 505 36.06 61.83 21.75
CA VAL A 505 37.28 61.69 22.56
C VAL A 505 38.13 62.97 22.57
N ASP A 506 38.01 63.85 21.56
CA ASP A 506 38.76 65.12 21.52
C ASP A 506 38.18 66.25 22.40
N ASN A 507 37.00 66.06 23.00
CA ASN A 507 36.30 67.10 23.79
C ASN A 507 36.30 66.88 25.31
N MET A 508 37.07 65.92 25.84
CA MET A 508 37.25 65.76 27.28
C MET A 508 38.72 65.93 27.67
N SER A 509 39.20 67.18 27.55
CA SER A 509 40.37 67.63 28.30
C SER A 509 39.94 67.97 29.73
N VAL A 510 40.70 67.43 30.67
CA VAL A 510 40.49 67.44 32.11
C VAL A 510 40.79 68.83 32.67
N HIS A 511 39.88 69.37 33.48
CA HIS A 511 40.20 70.41 34.47
C HIS A 511 40.07 69.84 35.88
N ASP A 512 41.18 69.95 36.61
CA ASP A 512 41.40 69.57 38.01
C ASP A 512 40.45 70.29 38.99
N SER A 513 40.01 69.56 40.01
CA SER A 513 40.04 69.92 41.45
C SER A 513 39.51 68.77 42.31
#